data_AF-A0A445FNX7-F1
#
_entry.id   AF-A0A445FNX7-F1
#
_cell.length_a   1.000
_cell.length_b   1.000
_cell.length_c   1.000
_cell.angle_alpha   90.00
_cell.angle_beta   90.00
_cell.angle_gamma   90.00
#
_symmetry.space_group_name_H-M   'P 1'
#
loop_
_entity.id
_entity.type
_entity.pdbx_description
1 polymer ?
#
loop_
_entity_poly.entity_id
_entity_poly.type
_entity_poly.pdbx_seq_one_letter_code
_entity_poly.pdbx_strand_id
1 'polypeptide(L)'
;MDAEKVVHTGGCHCKSVRWKVVAPSSVVAWDCNCSTCYMRANTHFIVPADNFELLGDSEKFLTTYTFATHTAKHTFCKICGITSFYHPRSNPDGVAVTFRCVDPGTLTHVEIRHFDGKNWDSAYNQTGISSFSKMPEMDAEKVVHTGGCHCKSVRWKVVASASVIAWDCNCSNCYMRANTHFVVPAVNFELLGDSGKFLTTYTFGTHTAKHTFCKICGITSFYHPRSNPDGIAVTFKCVDPGTLTHVEIRHADGKNWERAVIETGIASYSKVQK
;
A
#
# COMPACT_ATOMS: atom_id res chain seq x y z
N MET A 1 -5.54 9.51 -5.25
CA MET A 1 -5.58 8.48 -6.29
C MET A 1 -4.26 7.77 -6.18
N ASP A 2 -4.21 6.61 -5.52
CA ASP A 2 -2.99 5.80 -5.55
C ASP A 2 -2.81 5.33 -6.98
N ALA A 3 -1.74 5.81 -7.60
CA ALA A 3 -1.47 5.52 -9.00
C ALA A 3 -1.20 4.02 -9.15
N GLU A 4 -1.83 3.42 -10.16
CA GLU A 4 -1.61 2.03 -10.56
C GLU A 4 -0.11 1.73 -10.59
N LYS A 5 0.33 0.72 -9.83
CA LYS A 5 1.73 0.31 -9.79
C LYS A 5 2.05 -0.49 -11.04
N VAL A 6 3.16 -0.13 -11.68
CA VAL A 6 3.68 -0.77 -12.88
C VAL A 6 5.08 -1.29 -12.59
N VAL A 7 5.57 -2.18 -13.45
CA VAL A 7 6.98 -2.62 -13.40
C VAL A 7 7.81 -1.63 -14.20
N HIS A 8 8.75 -0.96 -13.53
CA HIS A 8 9.81 -0.21 -14.18
C HIS A 8 11.06 -1.08 -14.28
N THR A 9 11.74 -1.03 -15.42
CA THR A 9 13.09 -1.57 -15.55
C THR A 9 14.09 -0.43 -15.54
N GLY A 10 15.33 -0.73 -15.19
CA GLY A 10 16.39 0.26 -15.24
C GLY A 10 17.76 -0.33 -15.05
N GLY A 11 18.74 0.54 -14.86
CA GLY A 11 20.12 0.13 -14.65
C GLY A 11 21.15 1.23 -14.78
N CYS A 12 22.41 0.83 -14.73
CA CYS A 12 23.54 1.74 -14.96
C CYS A 12 23.75 2.02 -16.46
N HIS A 13 24.62 2.98 -16.77
CA HIS A 13 24.93 3.38 -18.15
C HIS A 13 25.47 2.22 -19.01
N CYS A 14 26.47 1.47 -18.52
CA CYS A 14 27.07 0.34 -19.24
C CYS A 14 26.19 -0.94 -19.28
N LYS A 15 24.98 -0.90 -18.68
CA LYS A 15 24.02 -2.00 -18.60
C LYS A 15 24.49 -3.27 -17.89
N SER A 16 25.68 -3.30 -17.29
CA SER A 16 26.13 -4.42 -16.45
C SER A 16 25.33 -4.56 -15.15
N VAL A 17 24.71 -3.48 -14.66
CA VAL A 17 23.76 -3.50 -13.55
C VAL A 17 22.37 -3.22 -14.09
N ARG A 18 21.45 -4.18 -13.92
CA ARG A 18 20.03 -4.11 -14.29
C ARG A 18 19.15 -4.53 -13.11
N TRP A 19 17.99 -3.91 -13.02
CA TRP A 19 16.99 -4.20 -12.00
C TRP A 19 15.58 -3.97 -12.57
N LYS A 20 14.59 -4.52 -11.87
CA LYS A 20 13.18 -4.12 -12.01
C LYS A 20 12.65 -3.65 -10.66
N VAL A 21 11.69 -2.73 -10.70
CA VAL A 21 11.03 -2.19 -9.51
C VAL A 21 9.54 -2.02 -9.75
N VAL A 22 8.73 -2.37 -8.76
CA VAL A 22 7.28 -2.14 -8.76
C VAL A 22 6.98 -0.81 -8.08
N ALA A 23 6.58 0.19 -8.86
CA ALA A 23 6.23 1.53 -8.36
C ALA A 23 5.13 2.16 -9.22
N PRO A 24 4.45 3.21 -8.75
CA PRO A 24 3.50 3.93 -9.60
C PRO A 24 4.20 4.65 -10.76
N SER A 25 3.49 4.86 -11.87
CA SER A 25 4.00 5.61 -13.03
C SER A 25 4.31 7.09 -12.74
N SER A 26 3.71 7.62 -11.67
CA SER A 26 3.98 8.94 -11.11
C SER A 26 4.61 8.79 -9.72
N VAL A 27 5.84 9.27 -9.52
CA VAL A 27 6.57 9.11 -8.26
C VAL A 27 6.97 10.45 -7.65
N VAL A 28 7.18 10.45 -6.34
CA VAL A 28 7.87 11.52 -5.62
C VAL A 28 9.34 11.13 -5.49
N ALA A 29 10.23 11.94 -6.05
CA ALA A 29 11.67 11.79 -5.93
C ALA A 29 12.26 12.88 -5.02
N TRP A 30 13.32 12.53 -4.30
CA TRP A 30 13.98 13.36 -3.31
C TRP A 30 15.33 13.84 -3.81
N ASP A 31 15.54 15.15 -3.76
CA ASP A 31 16.79 15.81 -4.05
C ASP A 31 17.45 16.29 -2.75
N CYS A 32 18.55 15.64 -2.37
CA CYS A 32 19.18 15.81 -1.06
C CYS A 32 20.46 16.64 -1.17
N ASN A 33 20.58 17.66 -0.31
CA ASN A 33 21.73 18.59 -0.29
C ASN A 33 22.90 18.17 0.61
N CYS A 34 22.91 16.94 1.17
CA CYS A 34 24.04 16.48 1.99
C CYS A 34 25.31 16.34 1.12
N SER A 35 26.49 16.34 1.75
CA SER A 35 27.78 16.39 1.04
C SER A 35 27.91 15.35 -0.09
N THR A 36 27.55 14.08 0.17
CA THR A 36 27.65 13.02 -0.85
C THR A 36 26.55 13.10 -1.91
N CYS A 37 25.29 13.38 -1.52
CA CYS A 37 24.17 13.40 -2.45
C CYS A 37 24.25 14.60 -3.40
N TYR A 38 24.67 15.76 -2.88
CA TYR A 38 24.92 16.96 -3.65
C TYR A 38 26.00 16.75 -4.71
N MET A 39 27.14 16.15 -4.34
CA MET A 39 28.22 15.84 -5.30
C MET A 39 27.81 14.83 -6.37
N ARG A 40 26.93 13.86 -6.02
CA ARG A 40 26.43 12.86 -6.97
C ARG A 40 25.28 13.37 -7.85
N ALA A 41 24.70 14.53 -7.51
CA ALA A 41 23.44 15.02 -8.09
C ALA A 41 22.34 13.94 -8.13
N ASN A 42 22.22 13.16 -7.05
CA ASN A 42 21.40 11.95 -7.03
C ASN A 42 19.97 12.21 -6.55
N THR A 43 19.07 12.50 -7.49
CA THR A 43 17.63 12.57 -7.23
C THR A 43 16.99 11.18 -7.38
N HIS A 44 16.26 10.72 -6.37
CA HIS A 44 15.79 9.32 -6.31
C HIS A 44 14.41 9.21 -5.68
N PHE A 45 13.59 8.26 -6.13
CA PHE A 45 12.37 7.86 -5.44
C PHE A 45 12.65 6.60 -4.59
N ILE A 46 11.83 6.35 -3.59
CA ILE A 46 12.02 5.24 -2.65
C ILE A 46 10.89 4.23 -2.82
N VAL A 47 11.23 2.95 -2.74
CA VAL A 47 10.29 1.83 -2.71
C VAL A 47 10.60 0.90 -1.54
N PRO A 48 9.62 0.10 -1.07
CA PRO A 48 9.89 -1.03 -0.18
C PRO A 48 10.89 -2.01 -0.82
N ALA A 49 11.76 -2.64 -0.02
CA ALA A 49 12.74 -3.59 -0.54
C ALA A 49 12.09 -4.74 -1.33
N ASP A 50 10.93 -5.22 -0.89
CA ASP A 50 10.15 -6.29 -1.56
C ASP A 50 9.69 -5.92 -2.97
N ASN A 51 9.65 -4.63 -3.30
CA ASN A 51 9.29 -4.15 -4.63
C ASN A 51 10.48 -4.04 -5.59
N PHE A 52 11.70 -4.33 -5.14
CA PHE A 52 12.92 -4.21 -5.94
C PHE A 52 13.55 -5.57 -6.19
N GLU A 53 13.95 -5.83 -7.44
CA GLU A 53 14.67 -7.05 -7.81
C GLU A 53 15.87 -6.71 -8.69
N LEU A 54 17.05 -7.19 -8.30
CA LEU A 54 18.26 -7.11 -9.09
C LEU A 54 18.29 -8.26 -10.11
N LEU A 55 18.62 -7.98 -11.37
CA LEU A 55 18.46 -8.94 -12.46
C LEU A 55 19.80 -9.58 -12.88
N GLY A 56 19.79 -10.88 -13.14
CA GLY A 56 20.93 -11.63 -13.67
C GLY A 56 22.18 -11.49 -12.80
N ASP A 57 23.34 -11.32 -13.45
CA ASP A 57 24.65 -11.23 -12.81
C ASP A 57 24.99 -9.83 -12.27
N SER A 58 24.02 -8.92 -12.18
CA SER A 58 24.23 -7.50 -11.86
C SER A 58 24.99 -7.27 -10.56
N GLU A 59 24.81 -8.15 -9.56
CA GLU A 59 25.49 -8.04 -8.26
C GLU A 59 27.02 -8.05 -8.39
N LYS A 60 27.57 -8.80 -9.35
CA LYS A 60 29.02 -8.90 -9.60
C LYS A 60 29.65 -7.55 -9.97
N PHE A 61 28.84 -6.60 -10.45
CA PHE A 61 29.29 -5.30 -10.94
C PHE A 61 29.05 -4.16 -9.96
N LEU A 62 28.55 -4.46 -8.75
CA LEU A 62 28.31 -3.47 -7.72
C LEU A 62 29.56 -3.25 -6.85
N THR A 63 29.69 -2.04 -6.33
CA THR A 63 30.55 -1.69 -5.21
C THR A 63 29.81 -0.71 -4.31
N THR A 64 30.17 -0.64 -3.03
CA THR A 64 29.44 0.13 -2.03
C THR A 64 30.38 1.01 -1.24
N TYR A 65 30.01 2.28 -1.13
CA TYR A 65 30.66 3.26 -0.26
C TYR A 65 29.77 3.56 0.95
N THR A 66 30.36 3.59 2.15
CA THR A 66 29.68 3.94 3.40
C THR A 66 30.55 4.86 4.24
N PHE A 67 29.93 5.75 5.02
CA PHE A 67 30.62 6.69 5.91
C PHE A 67 29.69 7.10 7.06
N ALA A 68 30.21 7.88 8.01
CA ALA A 68 29.48 8.39 9.18
C ALA A 68 28.80 7.26 9.98
N THR A 69 27.46 7.18 9.95
CA THR A 69 26.73 6.13 10.70
C THR A 69 26.84 4.74 10.06
N HIS A 70 27.41 4.64 8.84
CA HIS A 70 27.47 3.43 8.03
C HIS A 70 26.11 2.79 7.71
N THR A 71 25.00 3.47 8.00
CA THR A 71 23.63 3.01 7.74
C THR A 71 23.32 3.06 6.24
N ALA A 72 23.58 4.20 5.60
CA ALA A 72 23.40 4.32 4.15
C ALA A 72 24.46 3.49 3.42
N LYS A 73 24.01 2.70 2.43
CA LYS A 73 24.86 1.89 1.55
C LYS A 73 24.84 2.50 0.14
N HIS A 74 25.72 3.46 -0.12
CA HIS A 74 25.83 4.12 -1.43
C HIS A 74 26.43 3.17 -2.45
N THR A 75 25.56 2.42 -3.12
CA THR A 75 25.92 1.34 -4.04
C THR A 75 25.93 1.86 -5.47
N PHE A 76 26.95 1.50 -6.26
CA PHE A 76 27.07 1.96 -7.65
C PHE A 76 27.80 0.95 -8.52
N CYS A 77 27.67 1.10 -9.83
CA CYS A 77 28.36 0.24 -10.78
C CYS A 77 29.88 0.49 -10.72
N LYS A 78 30.66 -0.54 -10.43
CA LYS A 78 32.13 -0.46 -10.39
C LYS A 78 32.80 -0.27 -11.76
N ILE A 79 32.05 -0.46 -12.85
CA ILE A 79 32.53 -0.26 -14.23
C ILE A 79 32.32 1.21 -14.66
N CYS A 80 31.10 1.74 -14.54
CA CYS A 80 30.76 3.06 -15.09
C CYS A 80 30.45 4.13 -14.03
N GLY A 81 30.58 3.85 -12.74
CA GLY A 81 30.38 4.80 -11.64
C GLY A 81 28.93 5.19 -11.32
N ILE A 82 27.97 4.85 -12.19
CA ILE A 82 26.57 5.25 -12.02
C ILE A 82 25.93 4.58 -10.81
N THR A 83 25.37 5.42 -9.94
CA THR A 83 24.50 5.04 -8.81
C THR A 83 23.08 4.89 -9.36
N SER A 84 22.71 3.71 -9.86
CA SER A 84 21.35 3.48 -10.38
C SER A 84 20.32 3.20 -9.27
N PHE A 85 20.79 2.72 -8.12
CA PHE A 85 20.01 2.57 -6.89
C PHE A 85 20.96 2.53 -5.69
N TYR A 86 20.46 2.75 -4.47
CA TYR A 86 21.22 2.54 -3.23
C TYR A 86 20.29 2.31 -2.03
N HIS A 87 20.83 1.94 -0.87
CA HIS A 87 20.03 1.81 0.37
C HIS A 87 20.23 3.07 1.23
N PRO A 88 19.21 3.93 1.40
CA PRO A 88 19.34 5.20 2.10
C PRO A 88 19.26 5.03 3.63
N ARG A 89 19.86 5.98 4.38
CA ARG A 89 19.75 6.03 5.85
C ARG A 89 18.31 6.24 6.33
N SER A 90 17.52 7.03 5.59
CA SER A 90 16.13 7.36 5.95
C SER A 90 15.20 6.15 5.88
N ASN A 91 15.53 5.18 5.03
CA ASN A 91 14.71 4.01 4.74
C ASN A 91 15.60 2.77 4.66
N PRO A 92 16.11 2.25 5.80
CA PRO A 92 16.98 1.07 5.81
C PRO A 92 16.29 -0.21 5.28
N ASP A 93 14.96 -0.20 5.26
CA ASP A 93 14.05 -1.22 4.76
C ASP A 93 13.60 -0.99 3.30
N GLY A 94 14.15 0.02 2.64
CA GLY A 94 13.78 0.39 1.28
C GLY A 94 14.97 0.53 0.34
N VAL A 95 14.65 0.70 -0.94
CA VAL A 95 15.62 0.97 -2.00
C VAL A 95 15.32 2.33 -2.62
N ALA A 96 16.35 3.18 -2.67
CA ALA A 96 16.32 4.45 -3.38
C ALA A 96 16.73 4.25 -4.83
N VAL A 97 15.81 4.46 -5.77
CA VAL A 97 16.03 4.31 -7.21
C VAL A 97 16.26 5.68 -7.86
N THR A 98 17.40 5.83 -8.52
CA THR A 98 17.73 7.06 -9.24
C THR A 98 16.80 7.22 -10.44
N PHE A 99 15.94 8.25 -10.45
CA PHE A 99 14.85 8.31 -11.41
C PHE A 99 15.32 8.36 -12.87
N ARG A 100 16.49 8.97 -13.12
CA ARG A 100 17.12 9.05 -14.45
C ARG A 100 17.71 7.73 -14.94
N CYS A 101 17.75 6.71 -14.09
CA CYS A 101 18.21 5.36 -14.43
C CYS A 101 17.07 4.39 -14.73
N VAL A 102 15.82 4.85 -14.67
CA VAL A 102 14.65 4.11 -15.17
C VAL A 102 14.69 4.13 -16.69
N ASP A 103 14.52 2.97 -17.32
CA ASP A 103 14.42 2.89 -18.78
C ASP A 103 13.13 3.62 -19.24
N PRO A 104 13.13 4.27 -20.42
CA PRO A 104 11.97 5.02 -20.90
C PRO A 104 10.70 4.15 -21.03
N GLY A 105 9.54 4.74 -20.74
CA GLY A 105 8.23 4.17 -21.10
C GLY A 105 7.22 4.14 -19.95
N THR A 106 7.62 3.71 -18.76
CA THR A 106 6.67 3.47 -17.65
C THR A 106 6.63 4.58 -16.61
N LEU A 107 7.70 5.37 -16.47
CA LEU A 107 7.76 6.53 -15.58
C LEU A 107 7.31 7.79 -16.31
N THR A 108 6.08 8.23 -16.05
CA THR A 108 5.41 9.31 -16.78
C THR A 108 5.46 10.65 -16.07
N HIS A 109 5.61 10.65 -14.73
CA HIS A 109 5.70 11.86 -13.93
C HIS A 109 6.67 11.68 -12.75
N VAL A 110 7.42 12.73 -12.43
CA VAL A 110 8.32 12.79 -11.29
C VAL A 110 8.13 14.13 -10.58
N GLU A 111 7.54 14.11 -9.39
CA GLU A 111 7.53 15.26 -8.48
C GLU A 111 8.88 15.28 -7.73
N ILE A 112 9.64 16.37 -7.82
CA ILE A 112 10.91 16.50 -7.08
C ILE A 112 10.65 17.30 -5.80
N ARG A 113 10.97 16.70 -4.65
CA ARG A 113 10.99 17.35 -3.33
C ARG A 113 12.41 17.50 -2.84
N HIS A 114 12.70 18.61 -2.17
CA HIS A 114 14.01 18.83 -1.56
C HIS A 114 14.07 18.21 -0.17
N PHE A 115 15.20 17.57 0.13
CA PHE A 115 15.53 17.04 1.45
C PHE A 115 16.76 17.77 2.00
N ASP A 116 16.62 18.40 3.16
CA ASP A 116 17.73 19.07 3.82
C ASP A 116 18.62 18.10 4.59
N GLY A 117 19.47 17.39 3.86
CA GLY A 117 20.41 16.42 4.41
C GLY A 117 21.56 17.02 5.20
N LYS A 118 21.75 18.36 5.19
CA LYS A 118 22.66 19.05 6.13
C LYS A 118 22.08 19.10 7.53
N ASN A 119 20.75 19.21 7.65
CA ASN A 119 19.99 19.23 8.90
C ASN A 119 19.13 17.96 9.04
N TRP A 120 19.77 16.79 8.96
CA TRP A 120 19.11 15.49 8.74
C TRP A 120 17.99 15.17 9.73
N ASP A 121 18.20 15.33 11.04
CA ASP A 121 17.20 14.94 12.06
C ASP A 121 15.92 15.77 11.96
N SER A 122 16.05 17.07 11.69
CA SER A 122 14.89 17.95 11.48
C SER A 122 14.13 17.56 10.20
N ALA A 123 14.86 17.41 9.09
CA ALA A 123 14.28 17.05 7.80
C ALA A 123 13.58 15.68 7.85
N TYR A 124 14.20 14.70 8.50
CA TYR A 124 13.64 13.35 8.65
C TYR A 124 12.27 13.36 9.33
N ASN A 125 12.14 14.12 10.42
CA ASN A 125 10.91 14.19 11.21
C ASN A 125 9.79 14.99 10.54
N GLN A 126 10.12 15.92 9.63
CA GLN A 126 9.13 16.83 9.01
C GLN A 126 8.66 16.38 7.62
N THR A 127 9.48 15.64 6.88
CA THR A 127 9.24 15.38 5.45
C THR A 127 8.39 14.14 5.19
N GLY A 128 8.28 13.23 6.17
CA GLY A 128 7.61 11.94 6.00
C GLY A 128 8.33 10.99 5.03
N ILE A 129 9.60 11.26 4.68
CA ILE A 129 10.39 10.45 3.73
C ILE A 129 10.45 8.96 4.11
N SER A 130 10.40 8.65 5.40
CA SER A 130 10.37 7.28 5.93
C SER A 130 9.17 6.47 5.45
N SER A 131 8.03 7.11 5.16
CA SER A 131 6.82 6.42 4.71
C SER A 131 6.94 5.76 3.32
N PHE A 132 7.89 6.19 2.49
CA PHE A 132 8.00 5.72 1.10
C PHE A 132 8.60 4.31 0.96
N SER A 133 9.30 3.79 1.97
CA SER A 133 9.73 2.38 2.02
C SER A 133 8.76 1.50 2.79
N LYS A 134 7.81 2.10 3.49
CA LYS A 134 6.74 1.35 4.11
C LYS A 134 5.83 0.88 2.99
N MET A 135 5.61 -0.42 2.92
CA MET A 135 4.34 -0.90 2.41
C MET A 135 3.23 -0.10 3.12
N PRO A 136 2.06 0.15 2.52
CA PRO A 136 0.92 0.61 3.31
C PRO A 136 0.67 -0.45 4.39
N GLU A 137 1.29 -0.23 5.55
CA GLU A 137 1.34 -1.16 6.65
C GLU A 137 -0.01 -1.07 7.35
N MET A 138 -0.59 -2.23 7.58
CA MET A 138 -1.78 -2.46 8.40
C MET A 138 -1.57 -2.12 9.90
N ASP A 139 -0.43 -1.50 10.24
CA ASP A 139 0.05 -1.18 11.60
C ASP A 139 0.19 0.33 11.84
N ALA A 140 -0.56 1.16 11.11
CA ALA A 140 -0.96 2.44 11.69
C ALA A 140 -1.72 2.20 13.00
N GLU A 141 -1.55 3.08 13.98
CA GLU A 141 -2.24 3.01 15.28
C GLU A 141 -3.72 2.66 15.06
N LYS A 142 -4.11 1.48 15.56
CA LYS A 142 -5.47 0.97 15.37
C LYS A 142 -6.38 1.76 16.29
N VAL A 143 -7.40 2.37 15.69
CA VAL A 143 -8.44 3.12 16.40
C VAL A 143 -9.74 2.32 16.40
N VAL A 144 -10.65 2.66 17.31
CA VAL A 144 -12.01 2.12 17.30
C VAL A 144 -12.87 2.97 16.39
N HIS A 145 -13.34 2.39 15.29
CA HIS A 145 -14.40 2.96 14.48
C HIS A 145 -15.75 2.45 14.96
N THR A 146 -16.76 3.31 14.93
CA THR A 146 -18.16 2.91 15.05
C THR A 146 -18.86 3.09 13.72
N GLY A 147 -19.97 2.39 13.51
CA GLY A 147 -20.74 2.53 12.28
C GLY A 147 -22.05 1.78 12.32
N GLY A 148 -22.72 1.72 11.18
CA GLY A 148 -24.01 1.05 11.08
C GLY A 148 -24.76 1.29 9.79
N CYS A 149 -26.02 0.85 9.81
CA CYS A 149 -26.97 1.10 8.74
C CYS A 149 -27.67 2.46 8.90
N HIS A 150 -28.32 2.94 7.82
CA HIS A 150 -29.04 4.22 7.81
C HIS A 150 -30.08 4.40 8.93
N CYS A 151 -30.91 3.38 9.20
CA CYS A 151 -31.96 3.45 10.23
C CYS A 151 -31.42 3.25 11.67
N LYS A 152 -30.12 3.02 11.83
CA LYS A 152 -29.43 2.80 13.12
C LYS A 152 -29.85 1.54 13.88
N SER A 153 -30.74 0.70 13.35
CA SER A 153 -31.10 -0.59 13.97
C SER A 153 -29.96 -1.60 13.96
N VAL A 154 -29.00 -1.45 13.04
CA VAL A 154 -27.74 -2.22 13.01
C VAL A 154 -26.60 -1.27 13.31
N ARG A 155 -25.88 -1.52 14.40
CA ARG A 155 -24.66 -0.82 14.83
C ARG A 155 -23.55 -1.81 15.16
N TRP A 156 -22.32 -1.38 14.95
CA TRP A 156 -21.12 -2.15 15.24
C TRP A 156 -19.97 -1.23 15.64
N LYS A 157 -18.94 -1.81 16.24
CA LYS A 157 -17.61 -1.21 16.35
C LYS A 157 -16.57 -2.12 15.72
N VAL A 158 -15.50 -1.52 15.22
CA VAL A 158 -14.39 -2.25 14.60
C VAL A 158 -13.05 -1.60 14.95
N VAL A 159 -12.04 -2.42 15.24
CA VAL A 159 -10.66 -1.99 15.45
C VAL A 159 -9.89 -2.07 14.13
N ALA A 160 -9.54 -0.92 13.56
CA ALA A 160 -8.79 -0.81 12.31
C ALA A 160 -7.94 0.47 12.27
N SER A 161 -7.05 0.59 11.29
CA SER A 161 -6.30 1.82 11.03
C SER A 161 -7.24 2.96 10.63
N ALA A 162 -6.91 4.20 11.02
CA ALA A 162 -7.59 5.41 10.53
C ALA A 162 -7.46 5.62 9.01
N SER A 163 -6.46 4.99 8.39
CA SER A 163 -6.24 4.91 6.95
C SER A 163 -6.43 3.47 6.47
N VAL A 164 -7.46 3.20 5.67
CA VAL A 164 -7.79 1.83 5.22
C VAL A 164 -7.70 1.66 3.71
N ILE A 165 -7.50 0.42 3.29
CA ILE A 165 -7.65 0.00 1.89
C ILE A 165 -9.03 -0.64 1.73
N ALA A 166 -9.89 0.00 0.94
CA ALA A 166 -11.21 -0.49 0.59
C ALA A 166 -11.24 -1.04 -0.83
N TRP A 167 -12.02 -2.09 -1.05
CA TRP A 167 -12.10 -2.83 -2.29
C TRP A 167 -13.43 -2.54 -2.98
N ASP A 168 -13.33 -2.10 -4.23
CA ASP A 168 -14.44 -1.94 -5.16
C ASP A 168 -14.46 -3.11 -6.14
N CYS A 169 -15.54 -3.88 -6.11
CA CYS A 169 -15.64 -5.17 -6.81
C CYS A 169 -16.69 -5.14 -7.91
N ASN A 170 -16.32 -5.59 -9.10
CA ASN A 170 -17.18 -5.56 -10.29
C ASN A 170 -18.10 -6.80 -10.45
N CYS A 171 -18.21 -7.69 -9.45
CA CYS A 171 -19.13 -8.83 -9.53
C CYS A 171 -20.59 -8.35 -9.56
N SER A 172 -21.51 -9.17 -10.08
CA SER A 172 -22.90 -8.76 -10.32
C SER A 172 -23.59 -8.17 -9.08
N ASN A 173 -23.40 -8.77 -7.90
CA ASN A 173 -24.01 -8.27 -6.66
C ASN A 173 -23.30 -7.02 -6.10
N CYS A 174 -21.97 -6.96 -6.09
CA CYS A 174 -21.22 -5.80 -5.57
C CYS A 174 -21.41 -4.57 -6.47
N TYR A 175 -21.42 -4.77 -7.78
CA TYR A 175 -21.69 -3.73 -8.77
C TYR A 175 -23.09 -3.11 -8.57
N MET A 176 -24.13 -3.94 -8.42
CA MET A 176 -25.50 -3.46 -8.18
C MET A 176 -25.65 -2.73 -6.83
N ARG A 177 -24.91 -3.16 -5.81
CA ARG A 177 -24.94 -2.54 -4.47
C ARG A 177 -24.03 -1.32 -4.34
N ALA A 178 -23.14 -1.09 -5.31
CA ALA A 178 -22.01 -0.15 -5.22
C ALA A 178 -21.23 -0.29 -3.89
N ASN A 179 -20.96 -1.54 -3.51
CA ASN A 179 -20.42 -1.84 -2.19
C ASN A 179 -18.88 -1.80 -2.17
N THR A 180 -18.32 -0.72 -1.61
CA THR A 180 -16.88 -0.57 -1.41
C THR A 180 -16.53 -0.79 0.06
N HIS A 181 -15.62 -1.73 0.36
CA HIS A 181 -15.41 -2.23 1.72
C HIS A 181 -13.95 -2.50 2.06
N PHE A 182 -13.52 -2.23 3.29
CA PHE A 182 -12.24 -2.71 3.81
C PHE A 182 -12.46 -4.00 4.61
N VAL A 183 -11.43 -4.83 4.74
CA VAL A 183 -11.51 -6.11 5.46
C VAL A 183 -10.75 -6.01 6.78
N VAL A 184 -11.33 -6.58 7.83
CA VAL A 184 -10.69 -6.77 9.14
C VAL A 184 -10.78 -8.24 9.58
N PRO A 185 -9.87 -8.71 10.44
CA PRO A 185 -10.06 -9.97 11.16
C PRO A 185 -11.36 -9.96 11.96
N ALA A 186 -12.10 -11.08 12.00
CA ALA A 186 -13.37 -11.13 12.73
C ALA A 186 -13.25 -10.78 14.22
N VAL A 187 -12.10 -11.08 14.83
CA VAL A 187 -11.80 -10.72 16.24
C VAL A 187 -11.80 -9.21 16.49
N ASN A 188 -11.59 -8.38 15.46
CA ASN A 188 -11.58 -6.93 15.58
C ASN A 188 -12.97 -6.30 15.41
N PHE A 189 -14.02 -7.08 15.15
CA PHE A 189 -15.36 -6.59 14.86
C PHE A 189 -16.37 -7.04 15.91
N GLU A 190 -17.23 -6.14 16.35
CA GLU A 190 -18.28 -6.42 17.34
C GLU A 190 -19.61 -5.78 16.93
N LEU A 191 -20.69 -6.58 16.91
CA LEU A 191 -22.06 -6.09 16.80
C LEU A 191 -22.52 -5.52 18.15
N LEU A 192 -23.16 -4.36 18.13
CA LEU A 192 -23.59 -3.68 19.35
C LEU A 192 -25.07 -3.93 19.63
N GLY A 193 -25.39 -4.23 20.90
CA GLY A 193 -26.76 -4.40 21.38
C GLY A 193 -27.57 -5.44 20.59
N ASP A 194 -28.82 -5.11 20.29
CA ASP A 194 -29.77 -6.00 19.59
C ASP A 194 -29.61 -6.02 18.06
N SER A 195 -28.50 -5.47 17.52
CA SER A 195 -28.29 -5.29 16.08
C SER A 195 -28.51 -6.58 15.27
N GLY A 196 -28.16 -7.75 15.83
CA GLY A 196 -28.35 -9.04 15.18
C GLY A 196 -29.80 -9.36 14.80
N LYS A 197 -30.79 -8.87 15.56
CA LYS A 197 -32.23 -9.08 15.28
C LYS A 197 -32.68 -8.42 13.97
N PHE A 198 -31.95 -7.40 13.51
CA PHE A 198 -32.29 -6.60 12.34
C PHE A 198 -31.52 -7.00 11.09
N LEU A 199 -30.70 -8.06 11.16
CA LEU A 199 -29.94 -8.57 10.03
C LEU A 199 -30.75 -9.58 9.22
N THR A 200 -30.51 -9.60 7.92
CA THR A 200 -30.85 -10.71 7.02
C THR A 200 -29.65 -10.95 6.11
N THR A 201 -29.57 -12.14 5.52
CA THR A 201 -28.42 -12.57 4.71
C THR A 201 -28.88 -13.16 3.39
N TYR A 202 -28.27 -12.70 2.31
CA TYR A 202 -28.39 -13.29 0.99
C TYR A 202 -27.10 -14.04 0.61
N THR A 203 -27.25 -15.22 0.02
CA THR A 203 -26.13 -16.04 -0.48
C THR A 203 -26.48 -16.59 -1.86
N PHE A 204 -25.47 -16.80 -2.70
CA PHE A 204 -25.61 -17.38 -4.03
C PHE A 204 -24.27 -17.99 -4.48
N GLY A 205 -24.26 -18.68 -5.62
CA GLY A 205 -23.04 -19.28 -6.17
C GLY A 205 -22.47 -20.34 -5.23
N THR A 206 -21.24 -20.16 -4.75
CA THR A 206 -20.61 -21.10 -3.81
C THR A 206 -21.21 -21.05 -2.40
N HIS A 207 -22.11 -20.10 -2.12
CA HIS A 207 -22.68 -19.82 -0.80
C HIS A 207 -21.66 -19.49 0.30
N THR A 208 -20.40 -19.26 -0.07
CA THR A 208 -19.31 -18.90 0.86
C THR A 208 -19.46 -17.45 1.33
N ALA A 209 -19.72 -16.52 0.40
CA ALA A 209 -19.98 -15.13 0.76
C ALA A 209 -21.37 -15.02 1.39
N LYS A 210 -21.44 -14.38 2.55
CA LYS A 210 -22.69 -14.07 3.25
C LYS A 210 -22.95 -12.58 3.16
N HIS A 211 -23.74 -12.16 2.16
CA HIS A 211 -24.11 -10.76 1.96
C HIS A 211 -25.18 -10.36 2.98
N THR A 212 -24.73 -9.95 4.15
CA THR A 212 -25.55 -9.53 5.28
C THR A 212 -25.95 -8.06 5.18
N PHE A 213 -27.20 -7.72 5.46
CA PHE A 213 -27.68 -6.34 5.42
C PHE A 213 -28.85 -6.11 6.39
N CYS A 214 -29.15 -4.84 6.66
CA CYS A 214 -30.29 -4.48 7.51
C CYS A 214 -31.62 -4.80 6.82
N LYS A 215 -32.46 -5.61 7.45
CA LYS A 215 -33.79 -5.99 6.93
C LYS A 215 -34.84 -4.86 6.96
N ILE A 216 -34.52 -3.73 7.62
CA ILE A 216 -35.39 -2.55 7.67
C ILE A 216 -35.05 -1.59 6.53
N CYS A 217 -33.78 -1.20 6.37
CA CYS A 217 -33.38 -0.16 5.41
C CYS A 217 -32.52 -0.67 4.24
N GLY A 218 -32.24 -1.96 4.14
CA GLY A 218 -31.49 -2.57 3.02
C GLY A 218 -29.98 -2.32 3.01
N ILE A 219 -29.45 -1.41 3.84
CA ILE A 219 -28.03 -1.07 3.84
C ILE A 219 -27.15 -2.24 4.28
N THR A 220 -26.17 -2.56 3.43
CA THR A 220 -25.08 -3.49 3.69
C THR A 220 -23.96 -2.72 4.40
N SER A 221 -23.98 -2.64 5.73
CA SER A 221 -22.93 -1.93 6.49
C SER A 221 -21.70 -2.79 6.76
N PHE A 222 -21.86 -4.11 6.71
CA PHE A 222 -20.78 -5.09 6.71
C PHE A 222 -21.28 -6.42 6.12
N TYR A 223 -20.39 -7.33 5.73
CA TYR A 223 -20.75 -8.68 5.30
C TYR A 223 -19.56 -9.65 5.47
N HIS A 224 -19.79 -10.96 5.27
CA HIS A 224 -18.70 -11.94 5.26
C HIS A 224 -18.28 -12.24 3.81
N PRO A 225 -17.09 -11.83 3.38
CA PRO A 225 -16.63 -12.01 2.01
C PRO A 225 -16.10 -13.43 1.76
N ARG A 226 -16.16 -13.89 0.49
CA ARG A 226 -15.57 -15.18 0.08
C ARG A 226 -14.03 -15.17 0.18
N SER A 227 -13.37 -14.03 -0.03
CA SER A 227 -11.91 -13.89 0.06
C SER A 227 -11.36 -14.09 1.47
N ASN A 228 -12.18 -13.78 2.47
CA ASN A 228 -11.77 -13.74 3.86
C ASN A 228 -12.86 -14.38 4.74
N PRO A 229 -12.98 -15.71 4.74
CA PRO A 229 -14.01 -16.41 5.52
C PRO A 229 -13.88 -16.18 7.04
N ASP A 230 -12.67 -15.86 7.49
CA ASP A 230 -12.27 -15.51 8.86
C ASP A 230 -12.31 -13.99 9.15
N GLY A 231 -12.74 -13.19 8.16
CA GLY A 231 -12.80 -11.74 8.24
C GLY A 231 -14.21 -11.17 8.13
N ILE A 232 -14.28 -9.86 8.33
CA ILE A 232 -15.47 -9.04 8.10
C ILE A 232 -15.12 -7.96 7.08
N ALA A 233 -15.92 -7.85 6.03
CA ALA A 233 -15.88 -6.75 5.08
C ALA A 233 -16.77 -5.62 5.59
N VAL A 234 -16.19 -4.49 5.98
CA VAL A 234 -16.89 -3.30 6.49
C VAL A 234 -17.03 -2.27 5.37
N THR A 235 -18.25 -1.85 5.09
CA THR A 235 -18.53 -0.84 4.07
C THR A 235 -18.04 0.52 4.57
N PHE A 236 -17.05 1.13 3.90
CA PHE A 236 -16.36 2.31 4.45
C PHE A 236 -17.30 3.50 4.66
N LYS A 237 -18.30 3.65 3.77
CA LYS A 237 -19.33 4.71 3.85
C LYS A 237 -20.31 4.53 5.01
N CYS A 238 -20.27 3.39 5.71
CA CYS A 238 -21.08 3.10 6.88
C CYS A 238 -20.32 3.29 8.20
N VAL A 239 -19.07 3.75 8.14
CA VAL A 239 -18.31 4.22 9.31
C VAL A 239 -18.84 5.60 9.71
N ASP A 240 -19.07 5.82 11.00
CA ASP A 240 -19.46 7.12 11.53
C ASP A 240 -18.33 8.15 11.30
N PRO A 241 -18.64 9.43 11.07
CA PRO A 241 -17.61 10.45 10.88
C PRO A 241 -16.66 10.57 12.08
N GLY A 242 -15.38 10.83 11.81
CA GLY A 242 -14.41 11.29 12.80
C GLY A 242 -13.13 10.46 12.89
N THR A 243 -13.21 9.13 12.80
CA THR A 243 -12.04 8.26 13.02
C THR A 243 -11.40 7.73 11.73
N LEU A 244 -12.16 7.67 10.62
CA LEU A 244 -11.64 7.26 9.32
C LEU A 244 -11.15 8.48 8.55
N THR A 245 -9.83 8.67 8.51
CA THR A 245 -9.18 9.86 7.94
C THR A 245 -8.76 9.66 6.49
N HIS A 246 -8.53 8.42 6.05
CA HIS A 246 -8.14 8.11 4.68
C HIS A 246 -8.71 6.77 4.21
N VAL A 247 -9.08 6.71 2.92
CA VAL A 247 -9.54 5.49 2.25
C VAL A 247 -8.88 5.40 0.88
N GLU A 248 -7.97 4.45 0.72
CA GLU A 248 -7.48 4.02 -0.60
C GLU A 248 -8.51 3.06 -1.19
N ILE A 249 -9.03 3.34 -2.40
CA ILE A 249 -9.94 2.43 -3.10
C ILE A 249 -9.13 1.64 -4.14
N ARG A 250 -9.13 0.30 -4.01
CA ARG A 250 -8.56 -0.64 -4.98
C ARG A 250 -9.66 -1.39 -5.71
N HIS A 251 -9.41 -1.76 -6.95
CA HIS A 251 -10.35 -2.52 -7.74
C HIS A 251 -10.07 -4.03 -7.67
N ALA A 252 -11.12 -4.81 -7.53
CA ALA A 252 -11.08 -6.27 -7.62
C ALA A 252 -11.96 -6.75 -8.77
N ASP A 253 -11.39 -7.59 -9.64
CA ASP A 253 -12.13 -8.21 -10.73
C ASP A 253 -12.92 -9.44 -10.24
N GLY A 254 -14.05 -9.18 -9.58
CA GLY A 254 -14.96 -10.20 -9.10
C GLY A 254 -15.66 -11.02 -10.20
N LYS A 255 -15.57 -10.63 -11.48
CA LYS A 255 -15.99 -11.48 -12.61
C LYS A 255 -14.98 -12.59 -12.90
N ASN A 256 -13.69 -12.35 -12.65
CA ASN A 256 -12.59 -13.31 -12.81
C ASN A 256 -11.93 -13.64 -11.47
N TRP A 257 -12.74 -14.16 -10.54
CA TRP A 257 -12.42 -14.27 -9.12
C TRP A 257 -11.12 -15.04 -8.81
N GLU A 258 -10.95 -16.23 -9.39
CA GLU A 258 -9.84 -17.13 -9.08
C GLU A 258 -8.48 -16.47 -9.36
N ARG A 259 -8.42 -15.64 -10.41
CA ARG A 259 -7.25 -14.83 -10.76
C ARG A 259 -7.12 -13.61 -9.83
N ALA A 260 -8.21 -12.87 -9.62
CA ALA A 260 -8.20 -11.62 -8.88
C ALA A 260 -7.72 -11.80 -7.43
N VAL A 261 -8.09 -12.88 -6.74
CA VAL A 261 -7.65 -13.11 -5.35
C VAL A 261 -6.14 -13.29 -5.23
N ILE A 262 -5.51 -13.91 -6.23
CA ILE A 262 -4.06 -14.14 -6.26
C ILE A 262 -3.35 -12.82 -6.54
N GLU A 263 -3.78 -12.09 -7.57
CA GLU A 263 -3.13 -10.84 -8.01
C GLU A 263 -3.26 -9.71 -6.99
N THR A 264 -4.42 -9.61 -6.32
CA THR A 264 -4.69 -8.52 -5.38
C THR A 264 -4.16 -8.76 -3.98
N GLY A 265 -3.89 -10.03 -3.62
CA GLY A 265 -3.52 -10.40 -2.26
C GLY A 265 -4.62 -10.15 -1.21
N ILE A 266 -5.87 -9.87 -1.61
CA ILE A 266 -6.98 -9.50 -0.70
C ILE A 266 -7.19 -10.49 0.48
N ALA A 267 -6.85 -11.76 0.28
CA ALA A 267 -6.94 -12.80 1.31
C ALA A 267 -6.02 -12.56 2.53
N SER A 268 -4.98 -11.74 2.43
CA SER A 268 -4.08 -11.45 3.56
C SER A 268 -4.73 -10.54 4.62
N TYR A 269 -5.72 -9.73 4.25
CA TYR A 269 -6.27 -8.65 5.09
C TYR A 269 -7.14 -9.14 6.27
N SER A 270 -7.53 -10.42 6.32
CA SER A 270 -8.20 -11.00 7.49
C SER A 270 -7.28 -11.75 8.42
N LYS A 271 -6.00 -11.94 8.05
CA LYS A 271 -5.05 -12.63 8.90
C LYS A 271 -4.64 -11.71 10.05
N VAL A 272 -4.76 -12.21 11.27
CA VAL A 272 -4.16 -11.55 12.44
C VAL A 272 -2.65 -11.69 12.30
N GLN A 273 -1.95 -10.58 12.11
CA GLN A 273 -0.49 -10.57 12.22
C GLN A 273 -0.13 -10.90 13.67
N LYS A 274 0.71 -11.94 13.85
CA LYS A 274 1.22 -12.35 15.17
C LYS A 274 2.20 -11.32 15.72
#